data_AF-A0A650AFE1-F1
#
_entry.id   AF-A0A650AFE1-F1
#
_cell.length_a   1.000
_cell.length_b   1.000
_cell.length_c   1.000
_cell.angle_alpha   90.00
_cell.angle_beta   90.00
_cell.angle_gamma   90.00
#
_symmetry.space_group_name_H-M   'P 1'
#
loop_
_entity.id
_entity.type
_entity.pdbx_description
1 polymer ?
#
loop_
_entity_poly.entity_id
_entity_poly.type
_entity_poly.pdbx_seq_one_letter_code
_entity_poly.pdbx_strand_id
1 'polypeptide(L)'
;MKTTNKNNNPIVPIVPAVIYPNADIHKKRILEENKGKSGVYRWTNLENGYFYVGSAVDLAKRLKFYYNSNHLTTINMVIYRAISKHKHSNFTLEILEYCEPSDVISREQYYLDLFAESPKYNILPIAGSSLGFKHSEEVKTKMSEARMGKFLPGGWKNSFRRN
;
A
#
# COMPACT_ATOMS: atom_id res chain seq x y z
N MET A 1 38.18 -24.64 5.69
CA MET A 1 36.80 -24.99 6.10
C MET A 1 35.84 -24.16 5.26
N LYS A 2 34.75 -24.80 4.83
CA LYS A 2 33.85 -24.39 3.75
C LYS A 2 32.86 -23.28 4.18
N THR A 3 32.73 -22.26 3.31
CA THR A 3 31.49 -21.62 2.78
C THR A 3 30.50 -20.99 3.77
N THR A 4 29.90 -19.80 3.52
CA THR A 4 28.86 -19.45 2.50
C THR A 4 28.50 -17.96 2.73
N ASN A 5 27.92 -17.15 1.85
CA ASN A 5 27.53 -17.16 0.45
C ASN A 5 27.15 -15.68 0.16
N LYS A 6 27.93 -14.95 -0.66
CA LYS A 6 27.48 -13.65 -1.19
C LYS A 6 26.48 -13.97 -2.28
N ASN A 7 25.20 -13.74 -2.01
CA ASN A 7 24.14 -13.82 -3.00
C ASN A 7 24.38 -12.75 -4.07
N ASN A 8 25.20 -13.09 -5.07
CA ASN A 8 25.37 -12.33 -6.31
C ASN A 8 24.18 -12.63 -7.23
N ASN A 9 22.97 -12.28 -6.81
CA ASN A 9 21.89 -12.12 -7.79
C ASN A 9 22.21 -10.85 -8.57
N PRO A 10 22.29 -10.91 -9.91
CA PRO A 10 22.44 -9.70 -10.71
C PRO A 10 21.26 -8.79 -10.36
N ILE A 11 21.55 -7.58 -9.90
CA ILE A 11 20.53 -6.54 -9.68
C ILE A 11 20.02 -6.21 -11.07
N VAL A 12 18.94 -6.89 -11.49
CA VAL A 12 18.29 -6.58 -12.75
C VAL A 12 17.71 -5.18 -12.59
N PRO A 13 18.14 -4.19 -13.41
CA PRO A 13 17.59 -2.86 -13.32
C PRO A 13 16.09 -2.94 -13.57
N ILE A 14 15.30 -2.47 -12.61
CA ILE A 14 13.85 -2.40 -12.75
C ILE A 14 13.57 -1.29 -13.76
N VAL A 15 13.14 -1.67 -14.96
CA VAL A 15 12.74 -0.75 -16.01
C VAL A 15 11.22 -0.66 -15.99
N PRO A 16 10.63 0.47 -15.57
CA PRO A 16 9.19 0.63 -15.60
C PRO A 16 8.65 0.57 -17.03
N ALA A 17 7.48 -0.05 -17.21
CA ALA A 17 6.77 -0.04 -18.47
C ALA A 17 6.39 1.39 -18.93
N VAL A 18 6.04 2.27 -17.98
CA VAL A 18 5.72 3.68 -18.24
C VAL A 18 6.17 4.56 -17.07
N ILE A 19 6.63 5.77 -17.36
CA ILE A 19 7.02 6.77 -16.35
C ILE A 19 6.24 8.07 -16.61
N TYR A 20 5.67 8.63 -15.55
CA TYR A 20 5.03 9.95 -15.51
C TYR A 20 5.79 10.82 -14.49
N PRO A 21 6.78 11.62 -14.93
CA PRO A 21 7.69 12.33 -14.04
C PRO A 21 7.00 13.29 -13.06
N ASN A 22 5.90 13.91 -13.51
CA ASN A 22 5.08 14.80 -12.70
C ASN A 22 3.63 14.33 -12.71
N ALA A 23 3.16 13.80 -11.59
CA ALA A 23 1.82 13.23 -11.50
C ALA A 23 0.68 14.27 -11.58
N ASP A 24 0.95 15.54 -11.27
CA ASP A 24 -0.06 16.60 -11.38
C ASP A 24 -0.32 16.96 -12.85
N ILE A 25 0.73 17.33 -13.57
CA ILE A 25 0.66 17.72 -14.99
C ILE A 25 0.17 16.56 -15.85
N HIS A 26 0.63 15.34 -15.57
CA HIS A 26 0.28 14.16 -16.35
C HIS A 26 -1.02 13.49 -15.94
N LYS A 27 -1.80 14.03 -14.98
CA LYS A 27 -3.04 13.42 -14.48
C LYS A 27 -3.95 12.90 -15.59
N LYS A 28 -4.24 13.72 -16.60
CA LYS A 28 -5.12 13.32 -17.71
C LYS A 28 -4.56 12.12 -18.47
N ARG A 29 -3.29 12.21 -18.88
CA ARG A 29 -2.54 11.16 -19.59
C ARG A 29 -2.50 9.86 -18.79
N ILE A 30 -2.21 9.95 -17.49
CA ILE A 30 -2.20 8.81 -16.56
C ILE A 30 -3.53 8.07 -16.60
N LEU A 31 -4.66 8.78 -16.53
CA LEU A 31 -5.97 8.13 -16.49
C LEU A 31 -6.39 7.56 -17.85
N GLU A 32 -6.01 8.22 -18.95
CA GLU A 32 -6.36 7.78 -20.31
C GLU A 32 -5.53 6.56 -20.74
N GLU A 33 -4.21 6.60 -20.56
CA GLU A 33 -3.30 5.53 -21.01
C GLU A 33 -3.46 4.24 -20.20
N ASN A 34 -3.96 4.31 -18.96
CA ASN A 34 -4.13 3.17 -18.06
C ASN A 34 -5.57 2.66 -17.96
N LYS A 35 -6.48 3.15 -18.82
CA LYS A 35 -7.89 2.75 -18.78
C LYS A 35 -8.06 1.28 -19.17
N GLY A 36 -8.68 0.50 -18.28
CA GLY A 36 -8.94 -0.93 -18.51
C GLY A 36 -7.69 -1.83 -18.48
N LYS A 37 -6.55 -1.30 -18.03
CA LYS A 37 -5.31 -2.07 -17.88
C LYS A 37 -5.12 -2.47 -16.42
N SER A 38 -4.69 -3.71 -16.20
CA SER A 38 -4.25 -4.24 -14.92
C SER A 38 -2.72 -4.16 -14.80
N GLY A 39 -2.22 -4.03 -13.57
CA GLY A 39 -0.78 -3.98 -13.35
C GLY A 39 -0.36 -3.51 -11.97
N VAL A 40 0.94 -3.32 -11.81
CA VAL A 40 1.61 -2.83 -10.61
C VAL A 40 2.20 -1.45 -10.90
N TYR A 41 2.03 -0.53 -9.95
CA TYR A 41 2.52 0.84 -10.04
C TYR A 41 3.31 1.23 -8.79
N ARG A 42 4.17 2.24 -8.97
CA ARG A 42 4.94 2.86 -7.90
C ARG A 42 4.72 4.37 -7.90
N TRP A 43 4.41 4.91 -6.72
CA TRP A 43 4.46 6.35 -6.45
C TRP A 43 5.75 6.66 -5.73
N THR A 44 6.56 7.56 -6.28
CA THR A 44 7.84 7.98 -5.66
C THR A 44 7.77 9.46 -5.32
N ASN A 45 7.97 9.81 -4.06
CA ASN A 45 8.06 11.20 -3.60
C ASN A 45 9.46 11.74 -3.91
N LEU A 46 9.52 12.79 -4.71
CA LEU A 46 10.75 13.40 -5.19
C LEU A 46 11.52 14.17 -4.11
N GLU A 47 10.85 14.59 -3.02
CA GLU A 47 11.49 15.37 -1.96
C GLU A 47 12.30 14.51 -0.99
N ASN A 48 11.89 13.25 -0.76
CA ASN A 48 12.52 12.37 0.23
C ASN A 48 12.90 10.98 -0.32
N GLY A 49 12.56 10.66 -1.57
CA GLY A 49 12.82 9.38 -2.19
C GLY A 49 11.92 8.22 -1.71
N TYR A 50 11.00 8.47 -0.78
CA TYR A 50 10.11 7.43 -0.27
C TYR A 50 9.06 7.06 -1.31
N PHE A 51 8.69 5.78 -1.32
CA PHE A 51 7.78 5.27 -2.32
C PHE A 51 6.69 4.34 -1.76
N TYR A 52 5.64 4.20 -2.56
CA TYR A 52 4.52 3.29 -2.36
C TYR A 52 4.39 2.38 -3.58
N VAL A 53 4.20 1.08 -3.37
CA VAL A 53 3.87 0.10 -4.40
C VAL A 53 2.43 -0.34 -4.21
N GLY A 54 1.68 -0.43 -5.30
CA GLY A 54 0.34 -1.01 -5.28
C GLY A 54 -0.01 -1.63 -6.62
N SER A 55 -1.07 -2.43 -6.63
CA SER A 55 -1.60 -3.02 -7.85
C SER A 55 -3.08 -2.69 -8.06
N ALA A 56 -3.57 -2.96 -9.27
CA ALA A 56 -5.00 -2.90 -9.58
C ALA A 56 -5.35 -3.74 -10.80
N VAL A 57 -6.57 -4.28 -10.81
CA VAL A 57 -7.20 -4.85 -12.03
C VAL A 57 -7.58 -3.76 -13.04
N ASP A 58 -7.91 -2.57 -12.55
CA ASP A 58 -8.17 -1.39 -13.38
C ASP A 58 -7.37 -0.21 -12.82
N LEU A 59 -6.21 0.02 -13.42
CA LEU A 59 -5.26 1.04 -13.02
C LEU A 59 -5.88 2.42 -13.07
N ALA A 60 -6.59 2.80 -14.14
CA ALA A 60 -7.23 4.12 -14.21
C ALA A 60 -8.22 4.35 -13.07
N LYS A 61 -9.07 3.36 -12.74
CA LYS A 61 -10.00 3.49 -11.59
C LYS A 61 -9.26 3.65 -10.28
N ARG A 62 -8.24 2.83 -10.02
CA ARG A 62 -7.45 2.92 -8.79
C ARG A 62 -6.70 4.25 -8.70
N LEU A 63 -6.06 4.67 -9.78
CA LEU A 63 -5.25 5.89 -9.86
C LEU A 63 -6.11 7.14 -9.69
N LYS A 64 -7.35 7.15 -10.21
CA LYS A 64 -8.32 8.24 -10.02
C LYS A 64 -8.59 8.53 -8.54
N PHE A 65 -8.57 7.53 -7.66
CA PHE A 65 -8.79 7.75 -6.24
C PHE A 65 -7.71 8.60 -5.57
N TYR A 66 -6.45 8.50 -6.01
CA TYR A 66 -5.38 9.35 -5.48
C TYR A 66 -5.53 10.82 -5.86
N TYR A 67 -6.36 11.17 -6.84
CA TYR A 67 -6.66 12.56 -7.22
C TYR A 67 -7.99 13.07 -6.65
N ASN A 68 -8.73 12.24 -5.91
CA ASN A 68 -9.98 12.64 -5.30
C ASN A 68 -9.69 13.31 -3.94
N SER A 69 -10.07 14.58 -3.80
CA SER A 69 -9.84 15.37 -2.59
C SER A 69 -10.46 14.74 -1.34
N ASN A 70 -11.68 14.21 -1.45
CA ASN A 70 -12.35 13.56 -0.32
C ASN A 70 -11.60 12.31 0.10
N HIS A 71 -11.06 11.54 -0.85
CA HIS A 71 -10.30 10.34 -0.53
C HIS A 71 -8.98 10.69 0.17
N LEU A 72 -8.30 11.75 -0.28
CA LEU A 72 -7.07 12.25 0.34
C LEU A 72 -7.25 12.71 1.78
N THR A 73 -8.45 13.14 2.17
CA THR A 73 -8.76 13.61 3.53
C THR A 73 -9.41 12.54 4.41
N THR A 74 -10.14 11.59 3.84
CA THR A 74 -10.92 10.59 4.61
C THR A 74 -10.25 9.23 4.73
N ILE A 75 -9.46 8.81 3.73
CA ILE A 75 -8.83 7.49 3.74
C ILE A 75 -7.54 7.54 4.54
N ASN A 76 -7.46 6.72 5.58
CA ASN A 76 -6.30 6.62 6.45
C ASN A 76 -5.21 5.68 5.87
N MET A 77 -4.66 6.05 4.72
CA MET A 77 -3.51 5.38 4.12
C MET A 77 -2.32 6.34 4.02
N VAL A 78 -1.10 5.85 4.28
CA VAL A 78 0.11 6.68 4.33
C VAL A 78 0.34 7.42 3.01
N ILE A 79 0.20 6.72 1.88
CA ILE A 79 0.34 7.33 0.55
C ILE A 79 -0.67 8.46 0.30
N TYR A 80 -1.93 8.34 0.76
CA TYR A 80 -2.93 9.42 0.60
C TYR A 80 -2.53 10.65 1.41
N ARG A 81 -2.08 10.45 2.65
CA ARG A 81 -1.56 11.53 3.51
C ARG A 81 -0.31 12.17 2.92
N ALA A 82 0.59 11.36 2.37
CA ALA A 82 1.82 11.84 1.74
C ALA A 82 1.51 12.69 0.51
N ILE A 83 0.63 12.24 -0.38
CA ILE A 83 0.17 13.02 -1.54
C ILE A 83 -0.51 14.32 -1.10
N SER A 84 -1.38 14.27 -0.08
CA SER A 84 -2.05 15.48 0.44
C SER A 84 -1.07 16.52 0.98
N LYS A 85 -0.04 16.06 1.71
CA LYS A 85 1.01 16.88 2.31
C LYS A 85 1.97 17.46 1.27
N HIS A 86 2.51 16.62 0.39
CA HIS A 86 3.61 16.97 -0.52
C HIS A 86 3.13 17.40 -1.91
N LYS A 87 1.84 17.25 -2.22
CA LYS A 87 1.20 17.54 -3.51
C LYS A 87 1.66 16.61 -4.64
N HIS A 88 0.77 16.33 -5.59
CA HIS A 88 1.05 15.44 -6.73
C HIS A 88 2.24 15.89 -7.59
N SER A 89 2.54 17.19 -7.65
CA SER A 89 3.67 17.74 -8.39
C SER A 89 5.03 17.22 -7.92
N ASN A 90 5.12 16.81 -6.66
CA ASN A 90 6.31 16.23 -6.05
C ASN A 90 6.33 14.69 -6.11
N PHE A 91 5.49 14.09 -6.95
CA PHE A 91 5.49 12.66 -7.16
C PHE A 91 5.70 12.30 -8.63
N THR A 92 6.55 11.30 -8.82
CA THR A 92 6.59 10.52 -10.05
C THR A 92 5.70 9.29 -9.86
N LEU A 93 4.90 8.99 -10.89
CA LEU A 93 4.15 7.75 -10.99
C LEU A 93 4.79 6.86 -12.06
N GLU A 94 5.06 5.62 -11.71
CA GLU A 94 5.61 4.62 -12.61
C GLU A 94 4.64 3.44 -12.69
N ILE A 95 4.36 2.97 -13.90
CA ILE A 95 3.78 1.65 -14.09
C ILE A 95 4.96 0.69 -14.20
N LEU A 96 5.16 -0.13 -13.17
CA LEU A 96 6.26 -1.09 -13.13
C LEU A 96 6.03 -2.18 -14.17
N GLU A 97 4.79 -2.70 -14.21
CA GLU A 97 4.42 -3.81 -15.08
C GLU A 97 2.91 -3.82 -15.34
N TYR A 98 2.52 -4.13 -16.58
CA TYR A 98 1.17 -4.56 -16.89
C TYR A 98 1.11 -6.09 -16.82
N CYS A 99 0.10 -6.62 -16.16
CA CYS A 99 -0.05 -8.07 -15.95
C CYS A 99 -1.52 -8.46 -16.07
N GLU A 100 -1.82 -9.75 -16.10
CA GLU A 100 -3.20 -10.23 -16.07
C GLU A 100 -3.91 -9.85 -14.76
N PRO A 101 -5.24 -9.63 -14.77
CA PRO A 101 -6.01 -9.33 -13.57
C PRO A 101 -5.85 -10.34 -12.43
N SER A 102 -5.66 -11.63 -12.75
CA SER A 102 -5.45 -12.69 -11.77
C SER A 102 -4.15 -12.55 -10.99
N ASP A 103 -3.17 -11.85 -11.56
CA ASP A 103 -1.78 -11.87 -11.08
C ASP A 103 -1.44 -10.61 -10.29
N VAL A 104 -2.33 -9.61 -10.25
CA VAL A 104 -2.05 -8.28 -9.68
C VAL A 104 -1.49 -8.34 -8.25
N ILE A 105 -2.03 -9.23 -7.40
CA ILE A 105 -1.57 -9.38 -6.01
C ILE A 105 -0.22 -10.10 -5.94
N SER A 106 -0.01 -11.15 -6.74
CA SER A 106 1.26 -11.88 -6.74
C SER A 106 2.40 -11.03 -7.31
N ARG A 107 2.11 -10.21 -8.33
CA ARG A 107 3.06 -9.23 -8.87
C ARG A 107 3.33 -8.09 -7.90
N GLU A 108 2.32 -7.60 -7.17
CA GLU A 108 2.55 -6.61 -6.10
C GLU A 108 3.52 -7.15 -5.05
N GLN A 109 3.30 -8.39 -4.56
CA GLN A 109 4.20 -9.02 -3.60
C GLN A 109 5.62 -9.18 -4.17
N TYR A 110 5.75 -9.62 -5.42
CA TYR A 110 7.04 -9.73 -6.09
C TYR A 110 7.83 -8.40 -6.04
N TYR A 111 7.19 -7.27 -6.33
CA TYR A 111 7.86 -5.98 -6.26
C TYR A 111 8.16 -5.54 -4.83
N LEU A 112 7.24 -5.79 -3.88
CA LEU A 112 7.50 -5.52 -2.46
C LEU A 112 8.72 -6.28 -1.93
N ASP A 113 8.89 -7.54 -2.34
CA ASP A 113 10.02 -8.39 -1.94
C ASP A 113 11.31 -8.01 -2.67
N LEU A 114 11.21 -7.54 -3.92
CA LEU A 114 12.35 -7.15 -4.74
C LEU A 114 13.03 -5.87 -4.23
N PHE A 115 12.25 -4.92 -3.70
CA PHE A 115 12.80 -3.68 -3.18
C PHE A 115 13.49 -3.92 -1.82
N ALA A 116 14.82 -4.03 -1.86
CA ALA A 116 15.67 -4.23 -0.68
C ALA A 116 15.45 -3.17 0.42
N GLU A 117 15.11 -1.95 0.02
CA GLU A 117 14.59 -0.92 0.92
C GLU A 117 13.06 -1.02 0.96
N SER A 118 12.51 -1.40 2.12
CA SER A 118 11.06 -1.53 2.29
C SER A 118 10.33 -0.21 1.97
N PRO A 119 9.29 -0.21 1.11
CA PRO A 119 8.55 1.00 0.73
C PRO A 119 7.95 1.68 1.96
N LYS A 120 8.44 2.88 2.30
CA LYS A 120 8.05 3.60 3.52
C LYS A 120 6.56 3.94 3.60
N TYR A 121 5.87 3.99 2.46
CA TYR A 121 4.44 4.27 2.41
C TYR A 121 3.57 3.00 2.38
N ASN A 122 4.15 1.80 2.23
CA ASN A 122 3.48 0.52 2.44
C ASN A 122 3.58 0.13 3.91
N ILE A 123 2.44 0.13 4.63
CA ILE A 123 2.42 -0.34 6.02
C ILE A 123 2.45 -1.87 6.09
N LEU A 124 1.77 -2.52 5.15
CA LEU A 124 1.60 -3.96 5.14
C LEU A 124 2.77 -4.62 4.38
N PRO A 125 3.41 -5.64 4.97
CA PRO A 125 4.48 -6.38 4.30
C PRO A 125 3.94 -7.36 3.26
N ILE A 126 2.69 -7.81 3.41
CA ILE A 126 2.04 -8.75 2.49
C ILE A 126 1.02 -8.00 1.64
N ALA A 127 1.11 -8.16 0.32
CA ALA A 127 0.18 -7.57 -0.64
C ALA A 127 -1.26 -8.04 -0.35
N GLY A 128 -2.20 -7.10 -0.33
CA GLY A 128 -3.62 -7.39 -0.10
C GLY A 128 -3.98 -7.95 1.28
N SER A 129 -3.03 -8.09 2.22
CA SER A 129 -3.28 -8.75 3.51
C SER A 129 -2.58 -8.04 4.67
N SER A 130 -3.29 -7.91 5.79
CA SER A 130 -2.70 -7.45 7.04
C SER A 130 -1.98 -8.54 7.83
N LEU A 131 -1.92 -9.77 7.29
CA LEU A 131 -1.23 -10.89 7.92
C LEU A 131 0.25 -10.55 8.14
N GLY A 132 0.74 -10.81 9.35
CA GLY A 132 2.12 -10.49 9.74
C GLY A 132 2.37 -9.04 10.17
N PHE A 133 1.41 -8.12 9.99
CA PHE A 133 1.52 -6.76 10.54
C PHE A 133 1.43 -6.78 12.08
N LYS A 134 2.36 -6.08 12.73
CA LYS A 134 2.41 -5.97 14.20
C LYS A 134 2.17 -4.52 14.61
N HIS A 135 1.18 -4.31 15.48
CA HIS A 135 1.00 -3.02 16.14
C HIS A 135 2.16 -2.72 17.09
N SER A 136 2.47 -1.43 17.27
CA SER A 136 3.42 -0.99 18.30
C SER A 136 2.91 -1.33 19.70
N GLU A 137 3.81 -1.45 20.67
CA GLU A 137 3.44 -1.76 22.06
C GLU A 137 2.49 -0.69 22.63
N GLU A 138 2.73 0.59 22.34
CA GLU A 138 1.82 1.67 22.75
C GLU A 138 0.39 1.48 22.22
N VAL A 139 0.24 1.07 20.95
CA VAL A 139 -1.07 0.82 20.34
C VAL A 139 -1.70 -0.44 20.94
N LYS A 140 -0.92 -1.49 21.21
CA LYS A 140 -1.42 -2.70 21.90
C LYS A 140 -1.94 -2.35 23.29
N THR A 141 -1.23 -1.52 24.06
CA THR A 141 -1.65 -1.08 25.39
C THR A 141 -2.95 -0.29 25.32
N LYS A 142 -3.05 0.72 24.45
CA LYS A 142 -4.28 1.50 24.25
C LYS A 142 -5.47 0.63 23.81
N MET A 143 -5.23 -0.35 22.94
CA MET A 143 -6.26 -1.31 22.53
C MET A 143 -6.68 -2.24 23.67
N SER A 144 -5.74 -2.65 24.52
CA SER A 144 -6.01 -3.45 25.71
C SER A 144 -6.87 -2.68 26.71
N GLU A 145 -6.47 -1.45 27.04
CA GLU A 145 -7.21 -0.53 27.92
C GLU A 145 -8.64 -0.28 27.43
N ALA A 146 -8.80 0.01 26.13
CA ALA A 146 -10.11 0.23 25.52
C ALA A 146 -11.02 -1.01 25.54
N ARG A 147 -10.44 -2.23 25.50
CA ARG A 147 -11.20 -3.48 25.63
C ARG A 147 -11.62 -3.74 27.07
N MET A 148 -10.76 -3.45 28.04
CA MET A 148 -11.08 -3.60 29.46
C MET A 148 -12.17 -2.63 29.92
N GLY A 149 -12.19 -1.39 29.40
CA GLY A 149 -13.24 -0.41 29.68
C GLY A 149 -14.63 -0.76 29.12
N LYS A 150 -14.77 -1.82 28.31
CA LYS A 150 -16.06 -2.32 27.78
C LYS A 150 -16.66 -3.47 28.59
N PHE A 151 -16.02 -3.93 29.67
CA PHE A 151 -16.63 -4.92 30.57
C PHE A 151 -17.73 -4.23 31.39
N LEU A 152 -18.94 -4.16 30.82
CA LEU A 152 -20.13 -3.70 31.54
C LEU A 152 -20.36 -4.63 32.76
N PRO A 153 -20.43 -4.10 34.00
CA PRO A 153 -20.81 -4.90 35.15
C PRO A 153 -22.31 -5.16 35.08
N GLY A 154 -22.69 -6.34 34.60
CA GLY A 154 -24.07 -6.84 34.66
C GLY A 154 -24.66 -7.15 33.28
N GLY A 155 -24.65 -8.43 32.90
CA GLY A 155 -25.25 -8.85 31.63
C GLY A 155 -25.23 -10.33 31.32
N TRP A 156 -25.12 -11.22 32.32
CA TRP A 156 -25.46 -12.64 32.17
C TRP A 156 -26.72 -12.90 33.00
N LYS A 157 -27.90 -12.67 32.42
CA LYS A 157 -29.14 -13.22 33.00
C LYS A 157 -29.17 -14.70 32.65
N ASN A 158 -28.81 -15.53 33.62
CA ASN A 158 -29.11 -16.96 33.61
C ASN A 158 -30.60 -17.16 33.30
N SER A 159 -30.91 -17.70 32.12
CA SER A 159 -32.21 -18.28 31.82
C SER A 159 -32.32 -19.63 32.53
N PHE A 160 -32.55 -19.62 33.85
CA PHE A 160 -33.10 -20.78 34.54
C PHE A 160 -34.60 -20.83 34.24
N ARG A 161 -34.95 -21.72 33.30
CA ARG A 161 -36.27 -22.35 33.27
C ARG A 161 -36.51 -23.01 34.63
N ARG A 162 -37.57 -22.63 35.33
CA ARG A 162 -38.25 -23.48 36.30
C ARG A 162 -39.77 -23.24 36.21
N ASN A 163 -40.42 -24.32 35.78
CA ASN A 163 -41.81 -24.78 35.91
C ASN A 163 -42.94 -23.75 35.90
#